data_AF-A0A1Y0BAV1-F1
#
_entry.id   AF-A0A1Y0BAV1-F1
#
_cell.length_a   1.000
_cell.length_b   1.000
_cell.length_c   1.000
_cell.angle_alpha   90.00
_cell.angle_beta   90.00
_cell.angle_gamma   90.00
#
_symmetry.space_group_name_H-M   'P 1'
#
loop_
_entity.id
_entity.type
_entity.pdbx_description
1 polymer ?
#
loop_
_entity_poly.entity_id
_entity_poly.type
_entity_poly.pdbx_seq_one_letter_code
_entity_poly.pdbx_strand_id
1 'polypeptide(L)'
;MTLRIDPEQNEIKALKDVAEWRGLRVLEIGCGDGRLTRRIVRLGANVQAIDPDTDRIKAARQLLPKSFASRVRFEVGSSQRLTHPRGTFDLVLFAWSL
;
A
#
# COMPACT_ATOMS: atom_id res chain seq x y z
N MET A 1 -20.03 15.07 10.56
CA MET A 1 -19.87 15.22 9.10
C MET A 1 -19.11 13.99 8.59
N THR A 2 -19.74 13.11 7.81
CA THR A 2 -19.09 11.86 7.38
C THR A 2 -18.22 12.15 6.16
N LEU A 3 -16.89 12.04 6.30
CA LEU A 3 -15.98 12.16 5.16
C LEU A 3 -16.22 10.97 4.21
N ARG A 4 -16.68 11.25 2.99
CA ARG A 4 -16.77 10.24 1.92
C ARG A 4 -15.44 10.19 1.17
N ILE A 5 -14.68 9.11 1.34
CA ILE A 5 -13.37 8.94 0.71
C ILE A 5 -13.55 8.21 -0.63
N ASP A 6 -13.14 8.86 -1.72
CA ASP A 6 -13.16 8.33 -3.10
C ASP A 6 -14.50 7.68 -3.53
N PRO A 7 -15.62 8.44 -3.54
CA PRO A 7 -16.94 7.90 -3.89
C PRO A 7 -17.01 7.42 -5.36
N GLU A 8 -16.24 8.05 -6.25
CA GLU A 8 -16.21 7.76 -7.70
C GLU A 8 -15.27 6.60 -8.08
N GLN A 9 -14.59 6.01 -7.08
CA GLN A 9 -13.61 4.93 -7.25
C GLN A 9 -12.45 5.28 -8.20
N ASN A 10 -12.06 6.55 -8.24
CA ASN A 10 -11.04 7.05 -9.15
C ASN A 10 -9.68 6.42 -8.89
N GLU A 11 -9.36 6.11 -7.63
CA GLU A 11 -8.08 5.48 -7.30
C GLU A 11 -8.01 4.04 -7.81
N ILE A 12 -9.11 3.27 -7.70
CA ILE A 12 -9.13 1.88 -8.18
C ILE A 12 -9.05 1.86 -9.72
N LYS A 13 -9.71 2.80 -10.39
CA LYS A 13 -9.61 2.97 -11.85
C LYS A 13 -8.16 3.26 -12.25
N ALA A 14 -7.56 4.29 -11.64
CA ALA A 14 -6.18 4.65 -11.90
C ALA A 14 -5.20 3.51 -11.65
N LEU A 15 -5.37 2.74 -10.55
CA LEU A 15 -4.53 1.57 -10.30
C LEU A 15 -4.67 0.54 -11.44
N LYS A 16 -5.89 0.19 -11.84
CA LYS A 16 -6.13 -0.79 -12.91
C LYS A 16 -5.52 -0.37 -14.25
N ASP A 17 -5.51 0.93 -14.55
CA ASP A 17 -4.97 1.45 -15.81
C ASP A 17 -3.43 1.45 -15.85
N VAL A 18 -2.78 1.38 -14.68
CA VAL A 18 -1.30 1.46 -14.57
C VAL A 18 -0.61 0.12 -14.82
N ALA A 19 -1.21 -1.01 -14.41
CA ALA A 19 -0.54 -2.30 -14.49
C ALA A 19 -1.48 -3.51 -14.37
N GLU A 20 -0.99 -4.66 -14.83
CA GLU A 20 -1.52 -5.98 -14.45
C GLU A 20 -0.93 -6.40 -13.10
N TRP A 21 -1.68 -6.18 -12.01
CA TRP A 21 -1.19 -6.27 -10.62
C TRP A 21 -0.89 -7.67 -10.10
N ARG A 22 -1.43 -8.70 -10.76
CA ARG A 22 -1.39 -10.06 -10.24
C ARG A 22 0.05 -10.54 -10.11
N GLY A 23 0.48 -10.81 -8.88
CA GLY A 23 1.82 -11.32 -8.57
C GLY A 23 2.91 -10.26 -8.44
N LEU A 24 2.65 -8.99 -8.80
CA LEU A 24 3.66 -7.92 -8.72
C LEU A 24 4.12 -7.70 -7.28
N ARG A 25 5.42 -7.41 -7.13
CA ARG A 25 6.04 -6.97 -5.88
C ARG A 25 5.96 -5.45 -5.82
N VAL A 26 5.12 -4.92 -4.96
CA VAL A 26 4.81 -3.50 -4.87
C VAL A 26 5.38 -2.93 -3.57
N LEU A 27 6.07 -1.78 -3.68
CA LEU A 27 6.38 -0.93 -2.54
C LEU A 27 5.39 0.23 -2.50
N GLU A 28 4.68 0.39 -1.39
CA GLU A 28 3.85 1.56 -1.11
C GLU A 28 4.54 2.43 -0.06
N ILE A 29 4.75 3.70 -0.40
CA ILE A 29 5.38 4.70 0.46
C ILE A 29 4.30 5.63 1.01
N GLY A 30 4.28 5.79 2.33
CA GLY A 30 3.27 6.57 3.05
C GLY A 30 1.92 5.86 3.08
N CYS A 31 1.89 4.60 3.52
CA CYS A 31 0.67 3.80 3.46
C CYS A 31 -0.41 4.23 4.48
N GLY A 32 -0.06 5.06 5.46
CA GLY A 32 -0.96 5.46 6.54
C GLY A 32 -1.60 4.25 7.24
N ASP A 33 -2.93 4.25 7.32
CA ASP A 33 -3.72 3.15 7.89
C ASP A 33 -3.95 1.97 6.91
N GLY A 34 -3.25 1.94 5.79
CA GLY A 34 -3.27 0.87 4.79
C GLY A 34 -4.49 0.87 3.87
N ARG A 35 -5.23 1.98 3.74
CA ARG A 35 -6.42 2.06 2.87
C ARG A 35 -6.13 1.69 1.43
N LEU A 36 -5.08 2.27 0.83
CA LEU A 36 -4.71 1.96 -0.54
C LEU A 36 -4.02 0.59 -0.64
N THR A 37 -3.19 0.22 0.33
CA THR A 37 -2.62 -1.14 0.48
C THR A 37 -3.67 -2.23 0.31
N ARG A 38 -4.83 -2.10 0.99
CA ARG A 38 -5.94 -3.05 0.90
C ARG A 38 -6.57 -3.11 -0.49
N ARG A 39 -6.55 -2.02 -1.25
CA ARG A 39 -7.03 -1.99 -2.65
C ARG A 39 -6.02 -2.69 -3.56
N ILE A 40 -4.73 -2.38 -3.41
CA ILE A 40 -3.64 -2.97 -4.19
C ILE A 40 -3.55 -4.50 -4.01
N VAL A 41 -3.57 -5.00 -2.77
CA VAL A 41 -3.51 -6.46 -2.53
C VAL A 41 -4.74 -7.21 -3.08
N ARG A 42 -5.90 -6.56 -3.14
CA ARG A 42 -7.13 -7.12 -3.76
C ARG A 42 -6.99 -7.26 -5.27
N LEU A 43 -6.16 -6.44 -5.92
CA LEU A 43 -5.82 -6.59 -7.34
C LEU A 43 -4.83 -7.75 -7.59
N GLY A 44 -4.31 -8.39 -6.54
CA GLY A 44 -3.50 -9.60 -6.64
C GLY A 44 -2.00 -9.40 -6.42
N ALA A 45 -1.57 -8.19 -6.05
CA ALA A 45 -0.17 -7.89 -5.76
C ALA A 45 0.30 -8.45 -4.41
N ASN A 46 1.63 -8.49 -4.24
CA ASN A 46 2.34 -8.68 -2.98
C ASN A 46 2.91 -7.32 -2.55
N VAL A 47 2.51 -6.82 -1.40
CA VAL A 47 2.74 -5.43 -1.00
C VAL A 47 3.67 -5.35 0.21
N GLN A 48 4.70 -4.52 0.10
CA GLN A 48 5.42 -3.98 1.24
C GLN A 48 5.01 -2.51 1.37
N ALA A 49 4.49 -2.13 2.53
CA ALA A 49 3.94 -0.79 2.77
C ALA A 49 4.66 -0.14 3.96
N ILE A 50 5.16 1.07 3.75
CA ILE A 50 5.93 1.79 4.76
C ILE A 50 5.26 3.11 5.13
N ASP A 51 5.39 3.49 6.39
CA ASP A 51 4.98 4.80 6.90
C ASP A 51 5.85 5.17 8.11
N PRO A 52 6.26 6.43 8.29
CA PRO A 52 7.03 6.83 9.46
C PRO A 52 6.21 6.82 10.76
N ASP A 53 4.89 6.90 10.68
CA ASP A 53 4.00 6.93 11.84
C ASP A 53 3.71 5.50 12.34
N THR A 54 4.20 5.20 13.55
CA THR A 54 4.05 3.89 14.17
C THR A 54 2.60 3.55 14.50
N ASP A 55 1.79 4.54 14.89
CA ASP A 55 0.38 4.34 15.23
C ASP A 55 -0.44 4.04 13.97
N ARG A 56 -0.09 4.68 12.85
CA ARG A 56 -0.67 4.36 11.53
C ARG A 56 -0.35 2.94 11.10
N ILE A 57 0.90 2.49 11.22
CA ILE A 57 1.30 1.10 10.94
C ILE A 57 0.56 0.11 11.83
N LYS A 58 0.40 0.42 13.12
CA LYS A 58 -0.38 -0.42 14.04
C LYS A 58 -1.84 -0.53 13.60
N ALA A 59 -2.47 0.59 13.25
CA ALA A 59 -3.83 0.60 12.71
C ALA A 59 -3.93 -0.19 11.38
N ALA A 60 -2.96 0.00 10.48
CA ALA A 60 -2.92 -0.69 9.19
C ALA A 60 -2.87 -2.22 9.34
N ARG A 61 -2.04 -2.71 10.27
CA ARG A 61 -1.97 -4.14 10.61
C ARG A 61 -3.29 -4.66 11.17
N GLN A 62 -3.96 -3.89 12.03
CA GLN A 62 -5.25 -4.29 12.62
C GLN A 62 -6.39 -4.30 11.59
N LEU A 63 -6.39 -3.36 10.65
CA LEU A 63 -7.41 -3.21 9.61
C LEU A 63 -7.20 -4.16 8.43
N LEU A 64 -6.06 -4.86 8.35
CA LEU A 64 -5.78 -5.81 7.29
C LEU A 64 -6.59 -7.10 7.48
N PRO A 65 -7.41 -7.52 6.49
CA PRO A 65 -8.05 -8.82 6.52
C PRO A 65 -7.01 -9.95 6.60
N LYS A 66 -7.25 -10.94 7.47
CA LYS A 66 -6.33 -12.08 7.68
C LYS A 66 -6.01 -12.85 6.40
N SER A 67 -6.93 -12.88 5.43
CA SER A 67 -6.72 -13.50 4.11
C SER A 67 -5.61 -12.85 3.27
N PHE A 68 -5.20 -11.63 3.62
CA PHE A 68 -4.12 -10.91 2.95
C PHE A 68 -2.82 -10.86 3.76
N ALA A 69 -2.78 -11.44 4.97
CA ALA A 69 -1.63 -11.34 5.87
C ALA A 69 -0.33 -11.93 5.26
N SER A 70 -0.42 -12.96 4.41
CA SER A 70 0.75 -13.53 3.73
C SER A 70 1.27 -12.69 2.57
N ARG A 71 0.47 -11.73 2.08
CA ARG A 71 0.78 -10.90 0.90
C ARG A 71 1.06 -9.44 1.23
N VAL A 72 0.90 -9.02 2.48
CA VAL A 72 1.13 -7.64 2.89
C VAL A 72 2.08 -7.61 4.08
N ARG A 73 3.15 -6.82 3.97
CA ARG A 73 4.06 -6.49 5.07
C ARG A 73 4.01 -4.99 5.33
N PHE A 74 3.66 -4.63 6.56
CA PHE A 74 3.70 -3.24 7.03
C PHE A 74 4.97 -3.01 7.86
N GLU A 75 5.68 -1.93 7.61
CA GLU A 75 6.93 -1.57 8.28
C GLU A 75 6.96 -0.08 8.63
N VAL A 76 7.52 0.24 9.80
CA VAL A 76 7.78 1.65 10.15
C VAL A 76 9.04 2.07 9.41
N GLY A 77 8.92 3.04 8.51
CA GLY A 77 10.02 3.42 7.63
C GLY A 77 9.76 4.69 6.84
N SER A 78 10.84 5.30 6.34
CA SER A 78 10.80 6.49 5.50
C SER A 78 11.47 6.22 4.16
N SER A 79 10.93 6.82 3.10
CA SER A 79 11.49 6.74 1.74
C SER A 79 12.94 7.21 1.64
N GLN A 80 13.39 8.06 2.58
CA GLN A 80 14.75 8.58 2.63
C GLN A 80 15.81 7.50 3.00
N ARG A 81 15.38 6.34 3.52
CA ARG A 81 16.29 5.24 3.94
C ARG A 81 15.75 3.88 3.49
N LEU A 82 15.49 3.73 2.20
CA LEU A 82 15.19 2.42 1.61
C LEU A 82 16.48 1.63 1.40
N THR A 83 16.59 0.48 2.06
CA THR A 83 17.78 -0.41 2.01
C THR A 83 17.62 -1.58 1.04
N HIS A 84 16.54 -1.58 0.24
CA HIS A 84 16.25 -2.67 -0.68
C HIS A 84 17.25 -2.71 -1.85
N PRO A 85 17.74 -3.90 -2.24
CA PRO A 85 18.50 -4.06 -3.47
C PRO A 85 17.74 -3.56 -4.70
N ARG A 86 18.46 -3.14 -5.73
CA ARG A 86 17.87 -2.80 -7.03
C ARG A 86 17.09 -4.00 -7.59
N GLY A 87 15.92 -3.75 -8.17
CA GLY A 87 15.07 -4.81 -8.77
C GLY A 87 14.24 -5.61 -7.76
N THR A 88 14.17 -5.17 -6.49
CA THR A 88 13.33 -5.81 -5.46
C THR A 88 11.84 -5.65 -5.75
N PHE A 89 11.43 -4.52 -6.34
CA PHE A 89 10.04 -4.20 -6.63
C PHE A 89 9.81 -4.01 -8.12
N ASP A 90 8.65 -4.43 -8.58
CA ASP A 90 8.18 -4.25 -9.95
C ASP A 90 7.46 -2.90 -10.10
N LEU A 91 6.92 -2.37 -8.99
CA LEU A 91 6.24 -1.08 -8.93
C LEU A 91 6.48 -0.38 -7.58
N VAL A 92 6.61 0.94 -7.60
CA VAL A 92 6.66 1.79 -6.40
C VAL A 92 5.56 2.84 -6.49
N LEU A 93 4.78 3.01 -5.42
CA LEU A 93 3.67 3.94 -5.34
C LEU A 93 3.85 4.91 -4.17
N PHE A 94 3.46 6.17 -4.40
CA PHE A 94 3.31 7.18 -3.35
C PHE A 94 1.81 7.44 -3.13
N ALA A 95 1.32 7.17 -1.93
CA ALA A 95 -0.10 7.18 -1.60
C ALA A 95 -0.44 8.35 -0.67
N TRP A 96 -0.52 9.57 -1.23
CA TRP A 96 -0.76 10.82 -0.48
C TRP A 96 0.36 11.20 0.50
N SER A 97 1.60 10.88 0.13
CA SER A 97 2.80 11.30 0.85
C SER A 97 3.41 12.52 0.16
N LEU A 98 2.93 13.71 0.47
CA LEU A 98 3.59 15.00 0.22
C LEU A 98 3.27 15.96 1.35
#